data_AF-A0A8T7GI25-F1
#
_entry.id   AF-A0A8T7GI25-F1
#
_cell.length_a   1.000
_cell.length_b   1.000
_cell.length_c   1.000
_cell.angle_alpha   90.00
_cell.angle_beta   90.00
_cell.angle_gamma   90.00
#
_symmetry.space_group_name_H-M   'P 1'
#
loop_
_entity.id
_entity.type
_entity.pdbx_description
1 polymer ?
#
loop_
_entity_poly.entity_id
_entity_poly.type
_entity_poly.pdbx_seq_one_letter_code
_entity_poly.pdbx_strand_id
1 'polypeptide(L)'
;MGENKIEYTGNVYLYSSGMPQELISSSVEKLEEYNVNKNDIIVIENPEGVPEGSIMITVWPHYLSVAKVKKVRDGSIYAPQLFNIDLA
;
A
#
# COMPACT_ATOMS: atom_id res chain seq x y z
N MET A 1 7.21 20.35 -7.49
CA MET A 1 7.47 18.91 -7.68
C MET A 1 6.15 18.22 -7.46
N GLY A 2 5.66 17.45 -8.45
CA GLY A 2 4.27 16.99 -8.48
C GLY A 2 3.92 16.14 -7.25
N GLU A 3 2.94 16.61 -6.49
CA GLU A 3 2.34 15.92 -5.36
C GLU A 3 1.65 14.65 -5.86
N ASN A 4 2.33 13.50 -5.84
CA ASN A 4 1.73 12.22 -6.21
C ASN A 4 0.75 11.78 -5.11
N LYS A 5 -0.40 12.44 -4.97
CA LYS A 5 -1.44 12.03 -4.03
C LYS A 5 -2.01 10.68 -4.44
N ILE A 6 -2.30 9.83 -3.46
CA ILE A 6 -2.94 8.54 -3.71
C ILE A 6 -4.45 8.77 -3.79
N GLU A 7 -5.02 8.53 -4.97
CA GLU A 7 -6.46 8.52 -5.21
C GLU A 7 -7.00 7.11 -4.92
N TYR A 8 -7.89 6.99 -3.93
CA TYR A 8 -8.49 5.72 -3.53
C TYR A 8 -9.95 5.91 -3.07
N THR A 9 -10.68 4.81 -3.04
CA THR A 9 -12.05 4.74 -2.50
C THR A 9 -12.16 3.55 -1.57
N GLY A 10 -12.70 3.75 -0.37
CA GLY A 10 -12.72 2.72 0.67
C GLY A 10 -11.33 2.55 1.30
N ASN A 11 -10.85 1.31 1.41
CA ASN A 11 -9.63 1.00 2.14
C ASN A 11 -8.37 0.99 1.25
N VAL A 12 -7.24 1.29 1.86
CA VAL A 12 -5.89 1.08 1.33
C VAL A 12 -5.26 -0.11 2.05
N TYR A 13 -4.66 -1.04 1.29
CA TYR A 13 -4.08 -2.25 1.86
C TYR A 13 -2.57 -2.13 1.94
N LEU A 14 -2.03 -2.05 3.15
CA LEU A 14 -0.60 -2.02 3.40
C LEU A 14 -0.09 -3.46 3.57
N TYR A 15 0.50 -4.00 2.51
CA TYR A 15 1.07 -5.33 2.49
C TYR A 15 2.49 -5.33 3.07
N SER A 16 2.66 -6.11 4.14
CA SER A 16 3.94 -6.30 4.81
C SER A 16 4.09 -7.77 5.21
N SER A 17 5.13 -8.44 4.69
CA SER A 17 5.45 -9.82 5.06
C SER A 17 6.80 -9.85 5.75
N GLY A 18 6.78 -9.78 7.08
CA GLY A 18 7.99 -9.92 7.92
C GLY A 18 8.81 -8.63 8.11
N MET A 19 8.26 -7.45 7.80
CA MET A 19 8.94 -6.19 8.13
C MET A 19 8.80 -5.84 9.61
N PRO A 20 9.77 -5.12 10.20
CA PRO A 20 9.67 -4.62 11.57
C PRO A 20 8.44 -3.74 11.77
N GLN A 21 7.80 -3.83 12.94
CA GLN A 21 6.64 -3.02 13.31
C GLN A 21 6.92 -1.51 13.25
N GLU A 22 8.15 -1.10 13.55
CA GLU A 22 8.60 0.29 13.43
C GLU A 22 8.53 0.76 11.98
N LEU A 23 9.00 -0.05 11.02
CA LEU A 23 8.92 0.29 9.60
C LEU A 23 7.46 0.37 9.11
N ILE A 24 6.59 -0.53 9.58
CA ILE A 24 5.16 -0.48 9.26
C ILE A 24 4.53 0.82 9.80
N SER A 25 4.87 1.20 11.03
CA SER A 25 4.36 2.42 11.67
C SER A 25 4.81 3.67 10.92
N SER A 26 6.11 3.79 10.61
CA SER A 26 6.64 4.91 9.81
C SER A 26 6.06 4.95 8.40
N SER A 27 5.74 3.78 7.81
CA SER A 27 5.07 3.71 6.51
C SER A 27 3.66 4.29 6.58
N VAL A 28 2.90 3.98 7.63
CA VAL A 28 1.55 4.52 7.84
C VAL A 28 1.59 6.04 7.99
N GLU A 29 2.51 6.57 8.79
CA GLU A 29 2.71 8.02 8.94
C GLU A 29 3.08 8.68 7.61
N LYS A 30 3.98 8.06 6.84
CA LYS A 30 4.38 8.58 5.53
C LYS A 30 3.19 8.66 4.57
N LEU A 31 2.27 7.70 4.61
CA LEU A 31 1.10 7.67 3.73
C LEU A 31 0.09 8.80 4.02
N GLU A 32 0.07 9.36 5.23
CA GLU A 32 -0.75 10.54 5.54
C GLU A 32 -0.31 11.76 4.72
N GLU A 33 0.99 11.90 4.44
CA GLU A 33 1.51 12.95 3.53
C GLU A 33 0.99 12.79 2.08
N TYR A 34 0.54 11.59 1.72
CA TYR A 34 0.06 11.21 0.39
C TYR A 34 -1.47 11.14 0.32
N ASN A 35 -2.18 11.79 1.26
CA ASN A 35 -3.64 11.88 1.36
C ASN A 35 -4.34 10.56 1.73
N VAL A 36 -3.60 9.60 2.30
CA VAL A 36 -4.20 8.36 2.84
C VAL A 36 -4.56 8.58 4.30
N ASN A 37 -5.82 8.36 4.65
CA ASN A 37 -6.26 8.43 6.04
C ASN A 37 -5.84 7.15 6.75
N LYS A 38 -5.15 7.27 7.89
CA LYS A 38 -4.70 6.10 8.67
C LYS A 38 -5.83 5.14 9.05
N ASN A 39 -7.06 5.65 9.22
CA ASN A 39 -8.21 4.83 9.60
C ASN A 39 -8.71 3.96 8.43
N ASP A 40 -8.33 4.28 7.20
CA ASP A 40 -8.68 3.54 6.00
C ASP A 40 -7.58 2.52 5.62
N ILE A 41 -6.46 2.49 6.36
CA ILE A 41 -5.35 1.57 6.13
C ILE A 41 -5.61 0.24 6.83
N ILE A 42 -5.56 -0.84 6.05
CA ILE A 42 -5.58 -2.21 6.54
C ILE A 42 -4.21 -2.82 6.31
N VAL A 43 -3.50 -3.14 7.39
CA VAL A 43 -2.23 -3.87 7.32
C VAL A 43 -2.52 -5.35 7.10
N ILE A 44 -1.91 -5.94 6.07
CA ILE A 44 -2.11 -7.35 5.69
C ILE A 44 -0.77 -8.06 5.49
N GLU A 45 -0.73 -9.34 5.83
CA GLU A 45 0.40 -10.24 5.55
C GLU A 45 0.11 -11.20 4.39
N ASN A 46 -1.14 -11.28 3.95
CA ASN A 46 -1.57 -12.09 2.80
C ASN A 46 -2.49 -11.23 1.91
N PRO A 47 -2.23 -11.14 0.60
CA PRO A 47 -3.06 -10.41 -0.36
C PRO A 47 -4.43 -11.05 -0.68
N GLU A 48 -4.72 -12.25 -0.17
CA GLU A 48 -6.01 -12.91 -0.42
C GLU A 48 -7.20 -12.08 0.08
N GLY A 49 -8.24 -11.96 -0.76
CA GLY A 49 -9.47 -11.23 -0.43
C GLY A 49 -9.41 -9.71 -0.65
N VAL A 50 -8.28 -9.15 -1.06
CA VAL A 50 -8.20 -7.73 -1.43
C VAL A 50 -9.09 -7.45 -2.67
N PRO A 51 -10.01 -6.48 -2.63
CA PRO A 51 -10.88 -6.19 -3.75
C PRO A 51 -10.14 -5.69 -5.00
N GLU A 52 -10.66 -6.03 -6.18
CA GLU A 52 -10.21 -5.42 -7.43
C GLU A 52 -10.48 -3.91 -7.42
N GLY A 53 -9.53 -3.13 -7.94
CA GLY A 53 -9.59 -1.67 -7.96
C GLY A 53 -9.05 -1.01 -6.70
N SER A 54 -8.80 -1.75 -5.61
CA SER A 54 -8.17 -1.22 -4.40
C SER A 54 -6.72 -0.79 -4.64
N ILE A 55 -6.25 0.16 -3.82
CA ILE A 55 -4.84 0.49 -3.74
C ILE A 55 -4.17 -0.48 -2.78
N MET A 56 -3.11 -1.11 -3.26
CA MET A 56 -2.24 -1.97 -2.46
C MET A 56 -0.86 -1.35 -2.42
N ILE A 57 -0.29 -1.26 -1.22
CA ILE A 57 0.99 -0.64 -0.96
C ILE A 57 1.90 -1.69 -0.35
N THR A 58 2.99 -2.03 -1.03
CA THR A 58 3.96 -3.00 -0.51
C THR A 58 5.08 -2.28 0.21
N VAL A 59 5.33 -2.67 1.46
CA VAL A 59 6.45 -2.16 2.26
C VAL A 59 7.75 -2.82 1.81
N TRP A 60 8.73 -2.00 1.44
CA TRP A 60 10.12 -2.39 1.23
C TRP A 60 11.02 -1.63 2.22
N PRO A 61 12.28 -2.08 2.47
CA PRO A 61 13.15 -1.46 3.47
C PRO A 61 13.41 0.04 3.29
N HIS A 62 13.29 0.57 2.08
CA HIS A 62 13.64 1.97 1.76
C HIS A 62 12.54 2.74 1.03
N TYR A 63 11.46 2.08 0.62
CA TYR A 63 10.40 2.71 -0.16
C TYR A 63 9.08 1.94 -0.03
N LEU A 64 7.98 2.58 -0.42
CA LEU A 64 6.67 1.95 -0.58
C LEU A 64 6.34 1.84 -2.07
N SER A 65 5.95 0.64 -2.51
CA SER A 65 5.47 0.43 -3.88
C SER A 65 3.96 0.55 -3.93
N VAL A 66 3.45 1.59 -4.60
CA VAL A 66 2.02 1.83 -4.75
C VAL A 66 1.53 1.15 -6.03
N ALA A 67 0.52 0.30 -5.91
CA ALA A 67 -0.07 -0.43 -7.03
C ALA A 67 -1.60 -0.42 -6.96
N LYS A 68 -2.26 -0.60 -8.12
CA LYS A 68 -3.72 -0.77 -8.18
C LYS A 68 -4.05 -2.22 -8.50
N VAL A 69 -4.81 -2.87 -7.64
CA VAL A 69 -5.22 -4.27 -7.83
C VAL A 69 -6.08 -4.36 -9.07
N LYS A 70 -5.68 -5.22 -10.01
CA LYS A 70 -6.44 -5.50 -11.23
C LYS A 70 -7.14 -6.84 -11.17
N LYS A 71 -6.52 -7.83 -10.51
CA LYS A 71 -7.07 -9.17 -10.38
C LYS A 71 -6.48 -9.90 -9.19
N VAL A 72 -7.30 -10.68 -8.50
CA VAL A 72 -6.87 -11.63 -7.46
C VAL A 72 -7.28 -13.03 -7.91
N ARG A 73 -6.36 -13.98 -7.86
CA ARG A 73 -6.62 -15.37 -8.24
C ARG A 73 -5.71 -16.32 -7.47
N ASP A 74 -6.30 -17.32 -6.81
CA ASP A 74 -5.59 -18.42 -6.16
C ASP A 74 -4.46 -17.94 -5.23
N GLY A 75 -4.72 -16.91 -4.41
CA GLY A 75 -3.74 -16.29 -3.50
C GLY A 75 -2.71 -15.38 -4.17
N SER A 76 -2.73 -15.26 -5.50
CA SER A 76 -1.87 -14.35 -6.27
C SER A 76 -2.60 -13.05 -6.61
N ILE A 77 -1.88 -11.93 -6.58
CA ILE A 77 -2.37 -10.62 -7.03
C ILE A 77 -1.64 -10.17 -8.28
N TYR A 78 -2.41 -9.71 -9.26
CA TYR A 78 -1.93 -8.87 -10.34
C TYR A 78 -2.28 -7.40 -10.03
N ALA A 79 -1.27 -6.62 -9.70
CA ALA A 79 -1.41 -5.19 -9.40
C ALA A 79 -0.29 -4.42 -10.11
N PRO A 80 -0.57 -3.78 -11.26
CA PRO A 80 0.37 -2.89 -11.92
C PRO A 80 0.79 -1.77 -10.97
N GLN A 81 2.10 -1.58 -10.86
CA GLN A 81 2.69 -0.51 -10.09
C GLN A 81 2.34 0.84 -10.71
N LEU A 82 2.05 1.82 -9.86
CA LEU A 82 1.79 3.20 -10.23
C LEU A 82 3.05 4.05 -10.03
N PHE A 83 3.64 4.01 -8.83
CA PHE A 83 4.84 4.75 -8.47
C PHE A 83 5.44 4.23 -7.14
N ASN A 84 6.59 4.77 -6.76
CA ASN A 84 7.22 4.54 -5.46
C ASN A 84 7.17 5.80 -4.59
N ILE A 85 7.11 5.59 -3.27
CA ILE A 85 7.28 6.61 -2.25
C ILE A 85 8.58 6.29 -1.49
N ASP A 86 9.54 7.20 -1.50
CA ASP A 86 10.77 7.01 -0.71
C ASP A 86 10.49 7.17 0.80
N LEU A 87 11.10 6.31 1.61
CA LEU A 87 11.04 6.37 3.09
C LEU A 87 12.24 7.10 3.71
N ALA A 88 13.14 7.62 2.87
CA ALA A 88 14.33 8.37 3.29
C ALA A 88 14.01 9.80 3.76
#